data_AF-A0A3Q1CV59-F1
#
_entry.id   AF-A0A3Q1CV59-F1
#
_cell.length_a   1.000
_cell.length_b   1.000
_cell.length_c   1.000
_cell.angle_alpha   90.00
_cell.angle_beta   90.00
_cell.angle_gamma   90.00
#
_symmetry.space_group_name_H-M   'P 1'
#
loop_
_entity.id
_entity.type
_entity.pdbx_description
1 polymer ?
#
loop_
_entity_poly.entity_id
_entity_poly.type
_entity_poly.pdbx_seq_one_letter_code
_entity_poly.pdbx_strand_id
1 'polypeptide(L)'
;MDFQKLLLDVGKALSRDDIKALAFLCTDLLGRNPNSVESASDLFSRLEDQDRLSSEKPHLLKELLLTIQRHRLVRELRLSDLATTSLISPYRKLLYYLSEEITDDLLREVKFLLNKALPRRKLEDNVTTLEVFMEMEHLDVISDTNLDTLENIFQSVCPMLNGEIRRYKAQQVPNTNLIAQEMSRPRSSSFPSQTSTSLPRTGSIEMQAFPPLAICPMNSSKTSVDLFHGGDECEALAQNLSSLHTEARRCASLEEVKHYALEYSSSQENTNSSGKQTSQTTNTHTEGLGTYPMTSAKRGICLIINNYNFSESRVELKKREGTMIDEKCLQEVFEWLGFEVQTHRDCGKRQILSLVSELSRRDHSQMDCFVCCVLSHGLEGAVYGVDGQEVKLRQLTDPFDGLNCPSLAEKPKLFFIQACQGSVEQRAVYIEADSGAPSRICSDAVRARDSIPSKADVLLGMATVPLFVSYRDKTNGAWFIQSLCQNLVQMVPRECDLVSIMTKVNADVSKKNAGSYKQMPQPSFSLRKKVVFPVPKSSPPNLRPELQVCSHNK
;
A
#
# COMPACT_ATOMS: atom_id res chain seq x y z
N MET A 1 -24.79 27.56 -18.85
CA MET A 1 -24.23 27.07 -20.13
C MET A 1 -22.98 26.23 -19.91
N ASP A 2 -21.89 26.76 -19.34
CA ASP A 2 -20.63 25.99 -19.22
C ASP A 2 -20.78 24.70 -18.41
N PHE A 3 -21.58 24.70 -17.35
CA PHE A 3 -21.89 23.50 -16.58
C PHE A 3 -22.72 22.47 -17.38
N GLN A 4 -23.73 22.91 -18.13
CA GLN A 4 -24.51 22.02 -18.99
C GLN A 4 -23.65 21.43 -20.13
N LYS A 5 -22.66 22.19 -20.62
CA LYS A 5 -21.63 21.66 -21.54
C LYS A 5 -20.74 20.62 -20.85
N LEU A 6 -20.31 20.86 -19.60
CA LEU A 6 -19.55 19.91 -18.79
C LEU A 6 -20.32 18.58 -18.64
N LEU A 7 -21.61 18.63 -18.30
CA LEU A 7 -22.48 17.47 -18.17
C LEU A 7 -22.66 16.72 -19.50
N LEU A 8 -22.81 17.44 -20.61
CA LEU A 8 -22.89 16.86 -21.95
C LEU A 8 -21.58 16.17 -22.35
N ASP A 9 -20.43 16.76 -22.04
CA ASP A 9 -19.11 16.21 -22.37
C ASP A 9 -18.73 15.03 -21.44
N VAL A 10 -19.20 15.01 -20.18
CA VAL A 10 -19.22 13.80 -19.35
C VAL A 10 -20.09 12.72 -20.01
N GLY A 11 -21.32 13.05 -20.38
CA GLY A 11 -22.30 12.09 -20.90
C GLY A 11 -21.85 11.38 -22.18
N LYS A 12 -21.06 12.04 -23.03
CA LYS A 12 -20.42 11.44 -24.22
C LYS A 12 -19.27 10.47 -23.88
N ALA A 13 -18.66 10.62 -22.71
CA ALA A 13 -17.48 9.87 -22.29
C ALA A 13 -17.79 8.66 -21.38
N LEU A 14 -19.07 8.47 -21.03
CA LEU A 14 -19.59 7.34 -20.27
C LEU A 14 -20.20 6.29 -21.21
N SER A 15 -20.00 5.00 -20.91
CA SER A 15 -20.68 3.91 -21.58
C SER A 15 -22.13 3.77 -21.09
N ARG A 16 -22.91 2.92 -21.76
CA ARG A 16 -24.28 2.59 -21.30
C ARG A 16 -24.29 1.98 -19.90
N ASP A 17 -23.27 1.19 -19.57
CA ASP A 17 -23.18 0.49 -18.29
C ASP A 17 -22.64 1.40 -17.18
N ASP A 18 -21.77 2.37 -17.51
CA ASP A 18 -21.47 3.49 -16.61
C ASP A 18 -22.76 4.27 -16.25
N ILE A 19 -23.62 4.56 -17.25
CA ILE A 19 -24.89 5.29 -17.02
C ILE A 19 -25.83 4.48 -16.12
N LYS A 20 -25.93 3.15 -16.31
CA LYS A 20 -26.65 2.25 -15.39
C LYS A 20 -26.07 2.30 -13.97
N ALA A 21 -24.74 2.21 -13.82
CA ALA A 21 -24.08 2.26 -12.52
C ALA A 21 -24.30 3.60 -11.81
N LEU A 22 -24.23 4.72 -12.53
CA LEU A 22 -24.54 6.05 -11.97
C LEU A 22 -26.02 6.18 -11.58
N ALA A 23 -26.95 5.67 -12.38
CA ALA A 23 -28.37 5.64 -12.04
C ALA A 23 -28.64 4.81 -10.77
N PHE A 24 -28.02 3.63 -10.66
CA PHE A 24 -28.08 2.79 -9.45
C PHE A 24 -27.52 3.53 -8.21
N LEU A 25 -26.32 4.11 -8.31
CA LEU A 25 -25.71 4.88 -7.22
C LEU A 25 -26.57 6.09 -6.80
N CYS A 26 -27.37 6.63 -7.72
CA CYS A 26 -28.28 7.75 -7.48
C CYS A 26 -29.72 7.33 -7.10
N THR A 27 -30.02 6.05 -6.88
CA THR A 27 -31.39 5.58 -6.55
C THR A 27 -32.02 6.35 -5.39
N ASP A 28 -31.27 6.54 -4.30
CA ASP A 28 -31.69 7.28 -3.10
C ASP A 28 -31.90 8.80 -3.34
N LEU A 29 -31.47 9.29 -4.50
CA LEU A 29 -31.40 10.72 -4.86
C LEU A 29 -32.39 11.11 -5.96
N LEU A 30 -32.87 10.14 -6.76
CA LEU A 30 -33.72 10.35 -7.94
C LEU A 30 -35.23 10.32 -7.63
N GLY A 31 -35.64 9.80 -6.46
CA GLY A 31 -37.05 9.72 -6.05
C GLY A 31 -37.95 8.86 -6.95
N ARG A 32 -37.38 8.14 -7.92
CA ARG A 32 -38.03 7.33 -8.96
C ARG A 32 -37.15 6.13 -9.33
N ASN A 33 -37.73 5.12 -9.97
CA ASN A 33 -37.04 3.90 -10.35
C ASN A 33 -35.82 4.19 -11.27
N PRO A 34 -34.59 3.80 -10.90
CA PRO A 34 -33.37 4.11 -11.65
C PRO A 34 -33.34 3.45 -13.03
N ASN A 35 -34.05 2.32 -13.23
CA ASN A 35 -34.15 1.63 -14.52
C ASN A 35 -34.95 2.43 -15.58
N SER A 36 -35.55 3.57 -15.19
CA SER A 36 -36.19 4.51 -16.12
C SER A 36 -35.24 5.59 -16.66
N VAL A 37 -33.94 5.50 -16.36
CA VAL A 37 -32.91 6.41 -16.87
C VAL A 37 -32.35 5.87 -18.18
N GLU A 38 -32.61 6.56 -19.29
CA GLU A 38 -32.20 6.08 -20.62
C GLU A 38 -30.86 6.66 -21.10
N SER A 39 -30.42 7.80 -20.54
CA SER A 39 -29.19 8.48 -20.95
C SER A 39 -28.54 9.27 -19.82
N ALA A 40 -27.26 9.63 -19.99
CA ALA A 40 -26.55 10.50 -19.06
C ALA A 40 -27.23 11.88 -18.92
N SER A 41 -27.74 12.46 -20.02
CA SER A 41 -28.45 13.74 -19.99
C SER A 41 -29.73 13.66 -19.16
N ASP A 42 -30.51 12.60 -19.34
CA ASP A 42 -31.72 12.32 -18.55
C ASP A 42 -31.39 12.11 -17.06
N LEU A 43 -30.31 11.39 -16.74
CA LEU A 43 -29.82 11.26 -15.36
C LEU A 43 -29.46 12.62 -14.75
N PHE A 44 -28.68 13.44 -15.46
CA PHE A 44 -28.20 14.71 -14.94
C PHE A 44 -29.33 15.75 -14.82
N SER A 45 -30.26 15.81 -15.77
CA SER A 45 -31.45 16.67 -15.65
C SER A 45 -32.30 16.30 -14.43
N ARG A 46 -32.51 15.00 -14.14
CA ARG A 46 -33.23 14.59 -12.92
C ARG A 46 -32.49 14.95 -11.63
N LEU A 47 -31.15 15.03 -11.65
CA LEU A 47 -30.36 15.46 -10.50
C LEU A 47 -30.29 17.00 -10.35
N GLU A 48 -30.39 17.75 -11.46
CA GLU A 48 -30.63 19.20 -11.46
C GLU A 48 -32.05 19.51 -10.94
N ASP A 49 -33.09 18.79 -11.40
CA ASP A 49 -34.49 18.90 -10.96
C ASP A 49 -34.71 18.60 -9.46
N GLN A 50 -33.77 17.90 -8.81
CA GLN A 50 -33.80 17.59 -7.38
C GLN A 50 -32.80 18.42 -6.57
N ASP A 51 -32.19 19.45 -7.17
CA ASP A 51 -31.20 20.35 -6.54
C ASP A 51 -30.00 19.61 -5.90
N ARG A 52 -29.68 18.41 -6.44
CA ARG A 52 -28.56 17.55 -6.01
C ARG A 52 -27.31 17.79 -6.86
N LEU A 53 -27.47 18.36 -8.04
CA LEU A 53 -26.43 18.65 -9.02
C LEU A 53 -26.64 20.07 -9.56
N SER A 54 -25.61 20.91 -9.53
CA SER A 54 -25.61 22.25 -10.13
C SER A 54 -24.18 22.75 -10.29
N SER A 55 -23.99 23.91 -10.95
CA SER A 55 -22.68 24.58 -11.05
C SER A 55 -22.08 24.95 -9.70
N GLU A 56 -22.90 25.13 -8.67
CA GLU A 56 -22.47 25.39 -7.29
C GLU A 56 -22.29 24.10 -6.46
N LYS A 57 -22.85 22.98 -6.94
CA LYS A 57 -22.82 21.66 -6.29
C LYS A 57 -22.17 20.56 -7.17
N PRO A 58 -20.97 20.75 -7.75
CA PRO A 58 -20.32 19.74 -8.60
C PRO A 58 -19.79 18.50 -7.82
N HIS A 59 -19.88 18.52 -6.49
CA HIS A 59 -19.34 17.46 -5.61
C HIS A 59 -19.97 16.09 -5.88
N LEU A 60 -21.29 16.01 -6.13
CA LEU A 60 -21.97 14.75 -6.45
C LEU A 60 -21.42 14.12 -7.74
N LEU A 61 -21.21 14.94 -8.79
CA LEU A 61 -20.65 14.48 -10.06
C LEU A 61 -19.22 13.94 -9.90
N LYS A 62 -18.39 14.61 -9.08
CA LYS A 62 -17.07 14.09 -8.71
C LYS A 62 -17.16 12.76 -7.98
N GLU A 63 -18.02 12.67 -6.97
CA GLU A 63 -18.17 11.49 -6.12
C GLU A 63 -18.66 10.28 -6.93
N LEU A 64 -19.61 10.49 -7.85
CA LEU A 64 -20.07 9.53 -8.83
C LEU A 64 -18.93 9.03 -9.72
N LEU A 65 -18.24 9.94 -10.41
CA LEU A 65 -17.15 9.59 -11.33
C LEU A 65 -15.95 8.91 -10.64
N LEU A 66 -15.66 9.24 -9.38
CA LEU A 66 -14.66 8.52 -8.58
C LEU A 66 -15.14 7.12 -8.17
N THR A 67 -16.43 6.96 -7.85
CA THR A 67 -17.00 5.66 -7.47
C THR A 67 -16.94 4.67 -8.64
N ILE A 68 -17.30 5.08 -9.86
CA ILE A 68 -17.16 4.28 -11.09
C ILE A 68 -15.74 4.34 -11.71
N GLN A 69 -14.71 4.65 -10.91
CA GLN A 69 -13.29 4.63 -11.28
C GLN A 69 -12.88 5.50 -12.50
N ARG A 70 -13.70 6.48 -12.93
CA ARG A 70 -13.44 7.38 -14.07
C ARG A 70 -12.47 8.52 -13.73
N HIS A 71 -11.38 8.21 -13.02
CA HIS A 71 -10.31 9.11 -12.56
C HIS A 71 -9.68 9.97 -13.65
N ARG A 72 -9.76 9.55 -14.93
CA ARG A 72 -9.29 10.35 -16.06
C ARG A 72 -10.21 11.55 -16.30
N LEU A 73 -11.53 11.34 -16.38
CA LEU A 73 -12.52 12.40 -16.59
C LEU A 73 -12.50 13.41 -15.44
N VAL A 74 -12.40 12.95 -14.19
CA VAL A 74 -12.27 13.83 -13.00
C VAL A 74 -11.12 14.84 -13.14
N ARG A 75 -9.99 14.43 -13.75
CA ARG A 75 -8.82 15.29 -13.99
C ARG A 75 -9.00 16.19 -15.20
N GLU A 76 -9.45 15.64 -16.33
CA GLU A 76 -9.67 16.40 -17.57
C GLU A 76 -10.73 17.52 -17.40
N LEU A 77 -11.73 17.26 -16.56
CA LEU A 77 -12.82 18.19 -16.21
C LEU A 77 -12.51 19.10 -15.01
N ARG A 78 -11.27 19.09 -14.50
CA ARG A 78 -10.78 19.90 -13.36
C ARG A 78 -11.58 19.76 -12.05
N LEU A 79 -12.25 18.62 -11.84
CA LEU A 79 -12.97 18.33 -10.59
C LEU A 79 -12.02 17.93 -9.45
N SER A 80 -10.72 17.76 -9.73
CA SER A 80 -9.66 17.33 -8.80
C SER A 80 -9.64 18.06 -7.45
N ASP A 81 -9.85 19.37 -7.44
CA ASP A 81 -9.53 20.22 -6.28
C ASP A 81 -10.68 20.38 -5.28
N LEU A 82 -11.89 19.95 -5.66
CA LEU A 82 -13.08 19.97 -4.81
C LEU A 82 -12.96 19.03 -3.60
N ALA A 83 -13.43 19.44 -2.42
CA ALA A 83 -13.53 18.54 -1.27
C ALA A 83 -14.39 17.31 -1.58
N THR A 84 -13.96 16.12 -1.12
CA THR A 84 -14.71 14.87 -1.26
C THR A 84 -15.83 14.81 -0.22
N THR A 85 -17.07 14.84 -0.69
CA THR A 85 -18.27 14.62 0.11
C THR A 85 -18.58 13.13 0.25
N SER A 86 -19.64 12.80 1.00
CA SER A 86 -20.31 11.48 0.94
C SER A 86 -21.82 11.67 0.73
N LEU A 87 -22.20 12.21 -0.43
CA LEU A 87 -23.58 12.44 -0.85
C LEU A 87 -24.28 11.17 -1.37
N ILE A 88 -23.51 10.22 -1.89
CA ILE A 88 -23.99 8.87 -2.25
C ILE A 88 -23.96 8.01 -0.98
N SER A 89 -25.05 7.28 -0.71
CA SER A 89 -25.15 6.49 0.53
C SER A 89 -24.07 5.39 0.58
N PRO A 90 -23.52 5.08 1.78
CA PRO A 90 -22.59 3.96 1.93
C PRO A 90 -23.19 2.60 1.54
N TYR A 91 -24.54 2.48 1.57
CA TYR A 91 -25.28 1.31 1.10
C TYR A 91 -25.10 1.07 -0.40
N ARG A 92 -25.41 2.08 -1.23
CA ARG A 92 -25.25 2.00 -2.69
C ARG A 92 -23.80 1.73 -3.09
N LYS A 93 -22.85 2.33 -2.38
CA LYS A 93 -21.41 2.07 -2.57
C LYS A 93 -21.04 0.61 -2.27
N LEU A 94 -21.58 0.01 -1.20
CA LEU A 94 -21.36 -1.42 -0.91
C LEU A 94 -21.97 -2.29 -2.02
N LEU A 95 -23.24 -2.09 -2.37
CA LEU A 95 -23.90 -2.93 -3.38
C LEU A 95 -23.25 -2.81 -4.76
N TYR A 96 -22.80 -1.61 -5.15
CA TYR A 96 -22.05 -1.43 -6.39
C TYR A 96 -20.66 -2.09 -6.33
N TYR A 97 -19.92 -1.93 -5.23
CA TYR A 97 -18.65 -2.64 -5.04
C TYR A 97 -18.83 -4.16 -5.14
N LEU A 98 -19.87 -4.71 -4.49
CA LEU A 98 -20.19 -6.12 -4.59
C LEU A 98 -20.51 -6.55 -6.02
N SER A 99 -21.23 -5.75 -6.83
CA SER A 99 -21.55 -6.14 -8.21
C SER A 99 -20.35 -6.19 -9.15
N GLU A 100 -19.33 -5.35 -8.96
CA GLU A 100 -18.13 -5.36 -9.82
C GLU A 100 -17.18 -6.53 -9.51
N GLU A 101 -17.24 -7.08 -8.28
CA GLU A 101 -16.37 -8.18 -7.81
C GLU A 101 -16.96 -9.59 -8.10
N ILE A 102 -18.05 -9.67 -8.87
CA ILE A 102 -18.80 -10.92 -9.14
C ILE A 102 -18.81 -11.19 -10.65
N THR A 103 -18.33 -12.37 -11.05
CA THR A 103 -18.39 -12.84 -12.45
C THR A 103 -19.78 -13.39 -12.80
N ASP A 104 -20.10 -13.46 -14.09
CA ASP A 104 -21.38 -14.01 -14.58
C ASP A 104 -21.68 -15.43 -14.07
N ASP A 105 -20.66 -16.27 -13.87
CA ASP A 105 -20.81 -17.62 -13.31
C ASP A 105 -21.18 -17.58 -11.82
N LEU A 106 -20.54 -16.71 -11.02
CA LEU A 106 -20.94 -16.51 -9.63
C LEU A 106 -22.33 -15.86 -9.54
N LEU A 107 -22.69 -15.00 -10.49
CA LEU A 107 -24.05 -14.45 -10.61
C LEU A 107 -25.08 -15.54 -10.93
N ARG A 108 -24.76 -16.56 -11.73
CA ARG A 108 -25.63 -17.74 -11.92
C ARG A 108 -25.85 -18.50 -10.62
N GLU A 109 -24.83 -18.68 -9.80
CA GLU A 109 -24.96 -19.31 -8.47
C GLU A 109 -25.82 -18.46 -7.51
N VAL A 110 -25.60 -17.14 -7.47
CA VAL A 110 -26.44 -16.19 -6.72
C VAL A 110 -27.90 -16.28 -7.17
N LYS A 111 -28.16 -16.25 -8.49
CA LYS A 111 -29.50 -16.38 -9.07
C LYS A 111 -30.15 -17.73 -8.72
N PHE A 112 -29.38 -18.82 -8.71
CA PHE A 112 -29.86 -20.16 -8.33
C PHE A 112 -30.31 -20.23 -6.87
N LEU A 113 -29.51 -19.67 -5.94
CA LEU A 113 -29.87 -19.58 -4.51
C LEU A 113 -31.13 -18.71 -4.30
N LEU A 114 -31.29 -17.65 -5.10
CA LEU A 114 -32.43 -16.72 -5.05
C LEU A 114 -33.72 -17.23 -5.73
N ASN A 115 -33.73 -18.40 -6.38
CA ASN A 115 -34.89 -18.99 -7.09
C ASN A 115 -36.12 -19.28 -6.19
N LYS A 116 -35.97 -19.19 -4.86
CA LYS A 116 -37.07 -19.25 -3.88
C LYS A 116 -37.46 -17.89 -3.28
N ALA A 117 -36.63 -16.86 -3.46
CA ALA A 117 -36.81 -15.52 -2.88
C ALA A 117 -37.25 -14.47 -3.92
N LEU A 118 -36.80 -14.59 -5.18
CA LEU A 118 -37.09 -13.65 -6.25
C LEU A 118 -37.97 -14.28 -7.36
N PRO A 119 -38.81 -13.50 -8.05
CA PRO A 119 -39.53 -13.96 -9.24
C PRO A 119 -38.58 -14.40 -10.36
N ARG A 120 -38.85 -15.53 -11.02
CA ARG A 120 -37.98 -16.07 -12.09
C ARG A 120 -37.61 -15.08 -13.20
N ARG A 121 -38.53 -14.18 -13.56
CA ARG A 121 -38.31 -13.07 -14.53
C ARG A 121 -37.19 -12.08 -14.15
N LYS A 122 -36.68 -12.17 -12.91
CA LYS A 122 -35.60 -11.35 -12.33
C LYS A 122 -34.33 -12.16 -12.09
N LEU A 123 -34.32 -13.41 -12.56
CA LEU A 123 -33.24 -14.38 -12.46
C LEU A 123 -32.83 -14.91 -13.85
N GLU A 124 -33.35 -14.31 -14.92
CA GLU A 124 -33.00 -14.62 -16.32
C GLU A 124 -31.53 -14.24 -16.60
N ASP A 125 -30.89 -14.88 -17.59
CA ASP A 125 -29.46 -14.71 -17.86
C ASP A 125 -29.05 -13.25 -18.14
N ASN A 126 -29.94 -12.49 -18.80
CA ASN A 126 -29.77 -11.07 -19.13
C ASN A 126 -29.83 -10.09 -17.94
N VAL A 127 -30.27 -10.53 -16.76
CA VAL A 127 -30.41 -9.68 -15.57
C VAL A 127 -29.06 -9.49 -14.89
N THR A 128 -28.62 -8.26 -14.70
CA THR A 128 -27.34 -7.92 -14.05
C THR A 128 -27.40 -8.06 -12.52
N THR A 129 -26.24 -8.15 -11.87
CA THR A 129 -26.13 -8.22 -10.40
C THR A 129 -26.82 -7.04 -9.70
N LEU A 130 -26.72 -5.83 -10.26
CA LEU A 130 -27.41 -4.64 -9.73
C LEU A 130 -28.93 -4.74 -9.84
N GLU A 131 -29.45 -5.27 -10.95
CA GLU A 131 -30.89 -5.50 -11.14
C GLU A 131 -31.42 -6.61 -10.22
N VAL A 132 -30.60 -7.62 -9.89
CA VAL A 132 -30.90 -8.62 -8.84
C VAL A 132 -30.95 -7.96 -7.46
N PHE A 133 -29.93 -7.17 -7.07
CA PHE A 133 -29.91 -6.48 -5.78
C PHE A 133 -31.09 -5.51 -5.61
N MET A 134 -31.48 -4.78 -6.67
CA MET A 134 -32.67 -3.92 -6.63
C MET A 134 -33.98 -4.69 -6.45
N GLU A 135 -34.12 -5.91 -6.98
CA GLU A 135 -35.32 -6.72 -6.71
C GLU A 135 -35.29 -7.32 -5.30
N MET A 136 -34.11 -7.67 -4.77
CA MET A 136 -33.96 -8.08 -3.36
C MET A 136 -34.35 -6.94 -2.40
N GLU A 137 -33.96 -5.71 -2.71
CA GLU A 137 -34.34 -4.52 -1.95
C GLU A 137 -35.84 -4.21 -2.09
N HIS A 138 -36.40 -4.25 -3.30
CA HIS A 138 -37.84 -4.04 -3.53
C HIS A 138 -38.71 -5.03 -2.74
N LEU A 139 -38.22 -6.26 -2.53
CA LEU A 139 -38.91 -7.32 -1.81
C LEU A 139 -38.51 -7.42 -0.31
N ASP A 140 -37.79 -6.43 0.23
CA ASP A 140 -37.32 -6.35 1.62
C ASP A 140 -36.49 -7.57 2.08
N VAL A 141 -35.86 -8.25 1.11
CA VAL A 141 -34.94 -9.38 1.32
C VAL A 141 -33.57 -8.86 1.81
N ILE A 142 -33.24 -7.62 1.45
CA ILE A 142 -32.10 -6.83 1.92
C ILE A 142 -32.53 -5.36 2.08
N SER A 143 -31.85 -4.64 2.98
CA SER A 143 -31.94 -3.19 3.16
C SER A 143 -30.59 -2.65 3.62
N ASP A 144 -30.51 -1.35 3.94
CA ASP A 144 -29.34 -0.75 4.58
C ASP A 144 -29.03 -1.37 5.95
N THR A 145 -30.06 -1.76 6.68
CA THR A 145 -30.01 -2.30 8.04
C THR A 145 -30.04 -3.83 8.08
N ASN A 146 -30.63 -4.49 7.07
CA ASN A 146 -30.67 -5.94 6.93
C ASN A 146 -29.83 -6.43 5.74
N LEU A 147 -28.69 -7.05 6.02
CA LEU A 147 -27.84 -7.70 5.01
C LEU A 147 -27.57 -9.17 5.32
N ASP A 148 -28.42 -9.83 6.11
CA ASP A 148 -28.17 -11.22 6.53
C ASP A 148 -28.42 -12.21 5.39
N THR A 149 -29.45 -12.00 4.56
CA THR A 149 -29.66 -12.80 3.34
C THR A 149 -28.48 -12.68 2.39
N LEU A 150 -27.97 -11.46 2.19
CA LEU A 150 -26.83 -11.18 1.31
C LEU A 150 -25.55 -11.84 1.82
N GLU A 151 -25.28 -11.72 3.12
CA GLU A 151 -24.11 -12.34 3.74
C GLU A 151 -24.17 -13.88 3.66
N ASN A 152 -25.34 -14.50 3.81
CA ASN A 152 -25.50 -15.96 3.68
C ASN A 152 -25.30 -16.45 2.23
N ILE A 153 -25.76 -15.68 1.24
CA ILE A 153 -25.51 -15.96 -0.18
C ILE A 153 -24.02 -15.89 -0.48
N PHE A 154 -23.33 -14.81 -0.09
CA PHE A 154 -21.89 -14.69 -0.31
C PHE A 154 -21.07 -15.63 0.58
N GLN A 155 -21.57 -16.06 1.74
CA GLN A 155 -20.93 -17.11 2.54
C GLN A 155 -20.87 -18.46 1.82
N SER A 156 -21.73 -18.64 0.81
CA SER A 156 -21.79 -19.83 -0.04
C SER A 156 -21.04 -19.64 -1.37
N VAL A 157 -21.27 -18.52 -2.07
CA VAL A 157 -20.78 -18.29 -3.45
C VAL A 157 -19.40 -17.61 -3.49
N CYS A 158 -19.17 -16.56 -2.69
CA CYS A 158 -17.89 -15.86 -2.64
C CYS A 158 -17.55 -15.37 -1.22
N PRO A 159 -17.04 -16.26 -0.34
CA PRO A 159 -16.82 -15.98 1.08
C PRO A 159 -15.87 -14.81 1.40
N MET A 160 -15.15 -14.31 0.39
CA MET A 160 -14.27 -13.15 0.50
C MET A 160 -15.06 -11.85 0.68
N LEU A 161 -16.18 -11.69 -0.03
CA LEU A 161 -16.98 -10.45 -0.08
C LEU A 161 -17.72 -10.15 1.23
N ASN A 162 -17.96 -11.17 2.06
CA ASN A 162 -18.50 -11.01 3.42
C ASN A 162 -17.62 -10.10 4.31
N GLY A 163 -16.33 -9.91 3.99
CA GLY A 163 -15.49 -8.94 4.69
C GLY A 163 -16.03 -7.50 4.61
N GLU A 164 -16.53 -7.09 3.44
CA GLU A 164 -17.04 -5.73 3.24
C GLU A 164 -18.48 -5.56 3.75
N ILE A 165 -19.32 -6.60 3.64
CA ILE A 165 -20.64 -6.63 4.27
C ILE A 165 -20.50 -6.49 5.81
N ARG A 166 -19.59 -7.25 6.43
CA ARG A 166 -19.29 -7.14 7.87
C ARG A 166 -18.71 -5.78 8.25
N ARG A 167 -17.82 -5.21 7.42
CA ARG A 167 -17.27 -3.86 7.64
C ARG A 167 -18.38 -2.81 7.63
N TYR A 168 -19.31 -2.89 6.69
CA TYR A 168 -20.43 -1.98 6.58
C TYR A 168 -21.40 -2.12 7.76
N LYS A 169 -21.78 -3.35 8.17
CA LYS A 169 -22.54 -3.60 9.41
C LYS A 169 -21.86 -2.99 10.64
N ALA A 170 -20.55 -3.21 10.79
CA ALA A 170 -19.76 -2.68 11.91
C ALA A 170 -19.67 -1.13 11.93
N GLN A 171 -19.82 -0.47 10.78
CA GLN A 171 -19.81 0.99 10.67
C GLN A 171 -21.17 1.64 11.00
N GLN A 172 -22.24 0.87 11.16
CA GLN A 172 -23.56 1.36 11.56
C GLN A 172 -23.85 1.24 13.07
N VAL A 173 -23.01 0.56 13.83
CA VAL A 173 -23.17 0.46 15.30
C VAL A 173 -22.89 1.83 15.94
N PRO A 174 -23.85 2.45 16.66
CA PRO A 174 -23.61 3.74 17.30
C PRO A 174 -22.53 3.64 18.39
N ASN A 175 -21.64 4.64 18.46
CA ASN A 175 -20.60 4.72 19.49
C ASN A 175 -21.18 5.17 20.85
N THR A 176 -21.82 4.25 21.59
CA THR A 176 -22.48 4.51 22.88
C THR A 176 -21.52 4.77 24.06
N ASN A 177 -20.29 5.26 23.83
CA ASN A 177 -19.22 5.36 24.83
C ASN A 177 -18.36 6.64 24.69
N LEU A 178 -18.96 7.81 24.40
CA LEU A 178 -18.27 9.11 24.32
C LEU A 178 -18.96 10.26 25.08
N ILE A 179 -19.50 10.01 26.27
CA ILE A 179 -19.88 11.07 27.24
C ILE A 179 -19.43 10.71 28.66
N ALA A 180 -18.10 10.65 28.88
CA ALA A 180 -17.54 10.37 30.21
C ALA A 180 -16.10 10.89 30.46
N GLN A 181 -15.56 11.82 29.65
CA GLN A 181 -14.18 12.29 29.86
C GLN A 181 -13.84 13.69 29.30
N GLU A 182 -14.59 14.71 29.70
CA GLU A 182 -14.11 16.10 29.70
C GLU A 182 -14.12 16.69 31.12
N MET A 183 -13.40 17.80 31.31
CA MET A 183 -13.12 18.47 32.59
C MET A 183 -12.27 17.66 33.60
N SER A 184 -10.96 17.59 33.35
CA SER A 184 -9.95 17.44 34.40
C SER A 184 -8.63 18.11 34.00
N ARG A 185 -8.51 19.42 34.30
CA ARG A 185 -7.21 20.12 34.42
C ARG A 185 -7.10 20.71 35.83
N PRO A 186 -5.93 20.63 36.47
CA PRO A 186 -5.83 20.85 37.91
C PRO A 186 -5.80 22.33 38.30
N ARG A 187 -6.37 22.66 39.46
CA ARG A 187 -6.02 23.87 40.23
C ARG A 187 -5.83 23.56 41.71
N SER A 188 -4.72 24.12 42.21
CA SER A 188 -4.21 24.19 43.57
C SER A 188 -5.23 24.44 44.69
N SER A 189 -5.22 23.54 45.68
CA SER A 189 -5.16 23.82 47.13
C SER A 189 -5.70 25.15 47.70
N SER A 190 -6.74 25.04 48.54
CA SER A 190 -6.88 25.77 49.82
C SER A 190 -7.93 25.09 50.73
N PHE A 191 -7.92 25.43 52.02
CA PHE A 191 -8.62 24.72 53.12
C PHE A 191 -9.93 25.45 53.57
N PRO A 192 -10.73 25.00 54.57
CA PRO A 192 -12.19 24.93 54.42
C PRO A 192 -13.01 25.81 55.39
N SER A 193 -14.33 25.85 55.15
CA SER A 193 -15.40 26.30 56.07
C SER A 193 -16.61 25.37 55.86
N GLN A 194 -17.21 24.78 56.90
CA GLN A 194 -18.37 25.27 57.68
C GLN A 194 -19.64 25.51 56.81
N THR A 195 -20.86 25.03 57.15
CA THR A 195 -21.35 24.38 58.39
C THR A 195 -22.66 23.59 58.21
N SER A 196 -22.89 22.60 59.09
CA SER A 196 -24.18 22.15 59.68
C SER A 196 -25.43 21.80 58.84
N THR A 197 -26.07 20.67 59.24
CA THR A 197 -27.53 20.36 59.23
C THR A 197 -28.27 20.20 57.88
N SER A 198 -29.26 19.30 57.71
CA SER A 198 -29.86 18.32 58.65
C SER A 198 -30.45 17.09 57.93
N LEU A 199 -30.46 15.95 58.64
CA LEU A 199 -31.33 14.78 58.39
C LEU A 199 -32.62 14.93 59.22
N PRO A 200 -33.77 14.34 58.83
CA PRO A 200 -34.12 13.03 59.44
C PRO A 200 -35.07 12.07 58.65
N ARG A 201 -34.83 10.76 58.81
CA ARG A 201 -35.82 9.67 59.13
C ARG A 201 -36.92 9.26 58.11
N THR A 202 -37.45 8.02 58.09
CA THR A 202 -37.00 6.65 58.50
C THR A 202 -37.93 5.57 57.89
N GLY A 203 -37.45 4.32 57.79
CA GLY A 203 -38.22 3.10 57.45
C GLY A 203 -37.30 2.08 56.76
N SER A 204 -36.69 1.05 57.39
CA SER A 204 -37.21 -0.01 58.29
C SER A 204 -38.08 -1.02 57.50
N ILE A 205 -37.88 -2.35 57.52
CA ILE A 205 -37.30 -3.28 58.53
C ILE A 205 -36.58 -4.49 57.85
N GLU A 206 -35.45 -4.94 58.43
CA GLU A 206 -34.84 -6.30 58.64
C GLU A 206 -34.99 -7.44 57.56
N MET A 207 -34.19 -8.53 57.53
CA MET A 207 -33.51 -9.29 58.61
C MET A 207 -32.20 -9.98 58.17
N GLN A 208 -31.48 -10.60 59.13
CA GLN A 208 -30.05 -10.93 59.10
C GLN A 208 -29.74 -12.45 59.05
N ALA A 209 -28.53 -12.82 58.62
CA ALA A 209 -27.76 -13.95 59.19
C ALA A 209 -26.23 -13.82 58.93
N PHE A 210 -25.44 -14.17 59.94
CA PHE A 210 -23.96 -14.28 60.03
C PHE A 210 -23.66 -15.56 60.87
N PRO A 211 -22.41 -16.10 61.11
CA PRO A 211 -21.13 -15.42 61.37
C PRO A 211 -19.87 -16.17 60.78
N PRO A 212 -18.60 -15.95 61.26
CA PRO A 212 -17.37 -16.25 60.49
C PRO A 212 -16.42 -17.30 61.15
N LEU A 213 -15.16 -17.40 60.68
CA LEU A 213 -13.87 -17.80 61.36
C LEU A 213 -12.74 -17.90 60.29
N ALA A 214 -11.44 -18.10 60.59
CA ALA A 214 -10.47 -17.19 61.24
C ALA A 214 -8.99 -17.64 61.05
N ILE A 215 -8.04 -16.68 61.03
CA ILE A 215 -6.59 -16.79 61.40
C ILE A 215 -5.62 -17.57 60.47
N CYS A 216 -4.35 -17.13 60.44
CA CYS A 216 -3.18 -17.63 59.65
C CYS A 216 -2.33 -18.66 60.47
N PRO A 217 -1.15 -19.23 60.05
CA PRO A 217 0.06 -18.50 59.63
C PRO A 217 1.07 -19.23 58.67
N MET A 218 2.28 -18.65 58.59
CA MET A 218 3.51 -18.95 57.83
C MET A 218 4.08 -20.40 57.82
N ASN A 219 4.78 -20.75 56.74
CA ASN A 219 6.24 -21.06 56.66
C ASN A 219 6.61 -21.34 55.17
N SER A 220 7.66 -20.83 54.51
CA SER A 220 9.06 -20.46 54.82
C SER A 220 10.08 -21.61 54.72
N SER A 221 11.00 -21.51 53.74
CA SER A 221 12.33 -22.15 53.72
C SER A 221 13.26 -21.41 52.75
N LYS A 222 14.55 -21.28 53.08
CA LYS A 222 15.61 -20.60 52.31
C LYS A 222 16.94 -21.37 52.41
N THR A 223 17.77 -21.27 51.38
CA THR A 223 19.25 -21.30 51.38
C THR A 223 19.70 -20.48 50.15
N SER A 224 20.55 -19.43 50.18
CA SER A 224 21.86 -19.17 50.83
C SER A 224 22.96 -20.07 50.22
N VAL A 225 24.16 -19.61 49.84
CA VAL A 225 25.18 -18.74 50.52
C VAL A 225 26.06 -18.06 49.43
N ASP A 226 26.14 -16.72 49.31
CA ASP A 226 27.20 -15.76 49.80
C ASP A 226 28.52 -15.71 48.97
N LEU A 227 29.32 -14.62 48.85
CA LEU A 227 29.27 -13.21 49.36
C LEU A 227 29.76 -12.22 48.22
N PHE A 228 30.52 -11.10 48.29
CA PHE A 228 31.42 -10.43 49.28
C PHE A 228 31.53 -8.87 49.08
N HIS A 229 32.69 -8.25 49.36
CA HIS A 229 33.05 -6.80 49.36
C HIS A 229 33.24 -6.13 47.96
N GLY A 230 33.37 -4.80 47.79
CA GLY A 230 33.34 -3.59 48.65
C GLY A 230 33.76 -2.34 47.80
N GLY A 231 33.24 -1.12 48.01
CA GLY A 231 33.83 -0.05 48.84
C GLY A 231 33.96 1.29 48.06
N ASP A 232 34.02 2.42 48.78
CA ASP A 232 34.43 3.80 48.38
C ASP A 232 33.70 4.55 47.22
N GLU A 233 33.91 5.86 46.97
CA GLU A 233 33.46 7.03 47.77
C GLU A 233 33.34 8.33 46.90
N CYS A 234 33.08 9.48 47.55
CA CYS A 234 32.97 10.91 47.11
C CYS A 234 33.94 11.47 46.02
N GLU A 235 33.85 12.72 45.50
CA GLU A 235 32.82 13.80 45.35
C GLU A 235 33.48 14.99 44.56
N ALA A 236 32.70 15.89 43.95
CA ALA A 236 33.12 17.19 43.35
C ALA A 236 34.05 17.08 42.10
N LEU A 237 34.21 18.09 41.20
CA LEU A 237 34.03 19.54 41.28
C LEU A 237 33.35 20.12 40.02
N ALA A 238 32.72 21.29 40.16
CA ALA A 238 32.30 22.14 39.05
C ALA A 238 33.04 23.49 39.09
N GLN A 239 33.78 23.83 38.03
CA GLN A 239 34.13 25.21 37.65
C GLN A 239 34.90 25.26 36.32
N ASN A 240 34.32 25.90 35.30
CA ASN A 240 34.88 27.12 34.74
C ASN A 240 33.88 27.80 33.79
N LEU A 241 33.92 29.14 33.77
CA LEU A 241 33.07 30.00 32.93
C LEU A 241 33.86 30.58 31.74
N SER A 242 33.15 31.36 30.93
CA SER A 242 33.59 32.10 29.74
C SER A 242 33.72 31.27 28.45
N SER A 243 33.28 31.75 27.28
CA SER A 243 32.75 33.08 26.93
C SER A 243 31.37 33.02 26.22
N LEU A 244 30.64 34.14 26.23
CA LEU A 244 29.31 34.29 25.61
C LEU A 244 29.16 35.63 24.86
N HIS A 245 28.45 35.57 23.73
CA HIS A 245 27.72 36.63 23.01
C HIS A 245 28.38 37.96 22.59
N THR A 246 28.11 38.32 21.33
CA THR A 246 27.49 39.57 20.77
C THR A 246 28.20 39.88 19.44
N GLU A 247 27.57 40.04 18.26
CA GLU A 247 26.62 41.07 17.75
C GLU A 247 25.70 40.47 16.64
N ALA A 248 24.54 40.97 16.19
CA ALA A 248 23.81 42.25 16.22
C ALA A 248 23.71 43.05 14.87
N ARG A 249 22.86 42.54 13.95
CA ARG A 249 22.07 43.24 12.89
C ARG A 249 22.67 44.42 12.07
N ARG A 250 22.88 44.17 10.76
CA ARG A 250 22.83 45.08 9.55
C ARG A 250 22.93 44.17 8.30
N CYS A 251 22.41 44.43 7.09
CA CYS A 251 21.43 45.37 6.48
C CYS A 251 20.41 44.52 5.66
N ALA A 252 19.26 44.93 5.13
CA ALA A 252 18.70 46.19 4.58
C ALA A 252 19.00 46.49 3.08
N SER A 253 18.08 46.04 2.21
CA SER A 253 17.65 46.54 0.88
C SER A 253 18.65 46.85 -0.25
N LEU A 254 18.39 46.31 -1.46
CA LEU A 254 17.96 47.09 -2.64
C LEU A 254 17.48 46.19 -3.81
N GLU A 255 16.84 46.79 -4.82
CA GLU A 255 16.26 46.15 -6.02
C GLU A 255 17.09 46.45 -7.30
N GLU A 256 16.46 46.37 -8.48
CA GLU A 256 16.95 46.57 -9.88
C GLU A 256 17.63 45.33 -10.52
N VAL A 257 17.10 44.61 -11.53
CA VAL A 257 16.21 44.87 -12.69
C VAL A 257 16.92 45.41 -13.96
N LYS A 258 17.34 44.49 -14.85
CA LYS A 258 17.09 44.47 -16.32
C LYS A 258 17.68 43.16 -16.91
N HIS A 259 17.01 42.36 -17.75
CA HIS A 259 16.23 42.60 -18.97
C HIS A 259 17.10 42.66 -20.24
N TYR A 260 17.12 41.56 -21.02
CA TYR A 260 17.30 41.58 -22.47
C TYR A 260 16.58 40.38 -23.09
N ALA A 261 16.03 40.56 -24.29
CA ALA A 261 15.33 39.57 -25.08
C ALA A 261 15.46 39.91 -26.57
N LEU A 262 15.21 38.93 -27.44
CA LEU A 262 15.19 39.07 -28.91
C LEU A 262 16.61 39.36 -29.51
N GLU A 263 16.88 39.15 -30.80
CA GLU A 263 16.00 38.76 -31.89
C GLU A 263 16.65 37.87 -32.97
N TYR A 264 15.76 37.29 -33.78
CA TYR A 264 15.90 36.65 -35.08
C TYR A 264 16.90 37.29 -36.06
N SER A 265 17.61 36.47 -36.86
CA SER A 265 17.74 36.68 -38.33
C SER A 265 18.38 35.51 -39.08
N SER A 266 17.98 35.38 -40.34
CA SER A 266 18.48 34.41 -41.32
C SER A 266 19.42 35.06 -42.34
N SER A 267 20.40 34.31 -42.84
CA SER A 267 21.13 34.66 -44.07
C SER A 267 21.53 33.40 -44.84
N GLN A 268 21.08 33.30 -46.10
CA GLN A 268 21.66 32.37 -47.08
C GLN A 268 22.79 33.08 -47.83
N GLU A 269 23.87 32.37 -48.16
CA GLU A 269 24.39 32.38 -49.53
C GLU A 269 25.29 31.17 -49.79
N ASN A 270 25.74 30.99 -51.03
CA ASN A 270 26.09 29.69 -51.60
C ASN A 270 27.46 29.73 -52.28
N THR A 271 28.27 28.67 -52.18
CA THR A 271 29.06 28.11 -53.32
C THR A 271 29.90 26.88 -52.94
N ASN A 272 29.82 25.83 -53.78
CA ASN A 272 30.89 24.93 -54.28
C ASN A 272 32.06 24.49 -53.34
N SER A 273 32.42 23.19 -53.22
CA SER A 273 32.02 21.98 -53.97
C SER A 273 32.50 20.67 -53.29
N SER A 274 32.29 19.52 -53.96
CA SER A 274 33.11 18.29 -53.83
C SER A 274 32.83 17.29 -52.67
N GLY A 275 31.57 16.88 -52.56
CA GLY A 275 31.16 15.46 -52.64
C GLY A 275 31.84 14.36 -51.78
N LYS A 276 31.07 13.80 -50.85
CA LYS A 276 30.98 12.34 -50.64
C LYS A 276 29.57 11.96 -50.16
N GLN A 277 29.06 10.82 -50.63
CA GLN A 277 27.72 10.34 -50.28
C GLN A 277 27.73 9.58 -48.95
N THR A 278 26.90 10.02 -48.00
CA THR A 278 26.43 9.19 -46.89
C THR A 278 24.96 9.55 -46.62
N SER A 279 24.09 8.55 -46.52
CA SER A 279 22.63 8.76 -46.48
C SER A 279 22.18 9.49 -45.22
N GLN A 280 21.62 10.70 -45.39
CA GLN A 280 20.88 11.40 -44.32
C GLN A 280 19.45 10.89 -44.27
N THR A 281 19.17 9.93 -43.40
CA THR A 281 17.80 9.71 -42.91
C THR A 281 17.46 10.82 -41.92
N THR A 282 16.24 11.36 -41.98
CA THR A 282 15.83 12.53 -41.19
C THR A 282 15.95 12.32 -39.68
N ASN A 283 16.76 13.13 -39.00
CA ASN A 283 16.83 13.15 -37.54
C ASN A 283 15.52 13.65 -36.93
N THR A 284 14.68 12.73 -36.47
CA THR A 284 13.69 13.03 -35.42
C THR A 284 14.43 13.29 -34.12
N HIS A 285 14.24 14.46 -33.51
CA HIS A 285 14.85 14.81 -32.21
C HIS A 285 14.17 14.06 -31.05
N THR A 286 14.37 12.75 -30.97
CA THR A 286 14.12 11.99 -29.74
C THR A 286 15.22 12.32 -28.74
N GLU A 287 14.92 13.19 -27.78
CA GLU A 287 15.77 13.36 -26.60
C GLU A 287 15.91 12.01 -25.89
N GLY A 288 17.12 11.48 -25.84
CA GLY A 288 17.39 10.19 -25.23
C GLY A 288 17.15 10.24 -23.72
N LEU A 289 16.40 9.27 -23.19
CA LEU A 289 16.23 9.08 -21.74
C LEU A 289 17.59 8.98 -21.06
N GLY A 290 18.02 10.08 -20.41
CA GLY A 290 19.32 10.18 -19.75
C GLY A 290 19.47 9.20 -18.59
N THR A 291 20.71 8.95 -18.18
CA THR A 291 21.07 8.00 -17.12
C THR A 291 21.36 8.76 -15.81
N TYR A 292 21.08 8.15 -14.65
CA TYR A 292 21.58 8.67 -13.37
C TYR A 292 23.12 8.53 -13.30
N PRO A 293 23.85 9.53 -12.77
CA PRO A 293 25.28 9.36 -12.47
C PRO A 293 25.51 8.17 -11.54
N MET A 294 26.52 7.35 -11.89
CA MET A 294 26.91 6.13 -11.17
C MET A 294 28.44 6.10 -10.98
N THR A 295 29.00 7.26 -10.65
CA THR A 295 30.43 7.60 -10.74
C THR A 295 30.95 8.30 -9.47
N SER A 296 30.20 8.24 -8.37
CA SER A 296 30.58 8.80 -7.06
C SER A 296 31.65 7.94 -6.38
N ALA A 297 32.23 8.44 -5.28
CA ALA A 297 33.27 7.71 -4.54
C ALA A 297 32.80 6.37 -3.93
N LYS A 298 31.49 6.22 -3.68
CA LYS A 298 30.83 4.97 -3.30
C LYS A 298 29.59 4.73 -4.16
N ARG A 299 29.22 3.47 -4.38
CA ARG A 299 27.93 3.12 -5.02
C ARG A 299 26.74 3.52 -4.15
N GLY A 300 26.78 3.14 -2.88
CA GLY A 300 25.65 3.26 -1.97
C GLY A 300 25.73 2.30 -0.79
N ILE A 301 24.75 2.39 0.10
CA ILE A 301 24.46 1.38 1.13
C ILE A 301 23.37 0.45 0.59
N CYS A 302 23.48 -0.84 0.91
CA CYS A 302 22.43 -1.83 0.68
C CYS A 302 22.00 -2.45 2.01
N LEU A 303 20.87 -2.00 2.55
CA LEU A 303 20.28 -2.56 3.76
C LEU A 303 19.53 -3.86 3.41
N ILE A 304 19.90 -4.99 4.02
CA ILE A 304 19.16 -6.25 3.91
C ILE A 304 18.50 -6.54 5.27
N ILE A 305 17.17 -6.53 5.34
CA ILE A 305 16.40 -7.00 6.49
C ILE A 305 15.88 -8.41 6.17
N ASN A 306 16.32 -9.41 6.92
CA ASN A 306 15.97 -10.81 6.72
C ASN A 306 15.27 -11.40 7.95
N ASN A 307 13.93 -11.45 7.92
CA ASN A 307 13.13 -12.02 8.99
C ASN A 307 12.83 -13.51 8.67
N TYR A 308 13.30 -14.39 9.54
CA TYR A 308 13.17 -15.84 9.48
C TYR A 308 12.22 -16.39 10.54
N ASN A 309 12.37 -16.00 11.81
CA ASN A 309 11.71 -16.62 12.95
C ASN A 309 10.67 -15.71 13.62
N PHE A 310 9.39 -16.00 13.41
CA PHE A 310 8.26 -15.24 13.93
C PHE A 310 7.65 -15.85 15.19
N SER A 311 8.42 -16.62 15.99
CA SER A 311 7.90 -17.30 17.19
C SER A 311 7.44 -16.38 18.31
N GLU A 312 7.80 -15.09 18.26
CA GLU A 312 7.36 -14.04 19.20
C GLU A 312 6.18 -13.22 18.66
N SER A 313 5.69 -13.55 17.46
CA SER A 313 4.58 -12.86 16.81
C SER A 313 3.25 -13.10 17.53
N ARG A 314 2.46 -12.03 17.69
CA ARG A 314 1.08 -12.10 18.20
C ARG A 314 0.07 -12.65 17.18
N VAL A 315 0.50 -12.80 15.92
CA VAL A 315 -0.25 -13.39 14.80
C VAL A 315 0.44 -14.70 14.42
N GLU A 316 -0.30 -15.75 14.08
CA GLU A 316 0.29 -17.03 13.68
C GLU A 316 1.05 -16.91 12.35
N LEU A 317 2.36 -16.69 12.44
CA LEU A 317 3.30 -16.55 11.33
C LEU A 317 4.34 -17.67 11.42
N LYS A 318 4.75 -18.21 10.26
CA LYS A 318 5.58 -19.42 10.18
C LYS A 318 7.06 -19.06 10.07
N LYS A 319 7.94 -20.04 10.23
CA LYS A 319 9.37 -19.84 9.95
C LYS A 319 9.62 -19.76 8.45
N ARG A 320 10.39 -18.77 8.00
CA ARG A 320 10.62 -18.50 6.58
C ARG A 320 11.78 -19.31 6.01
N GLU A 321 11.68 -20.64 6.12
CA GLU A 321 12.69 -21.62 5.67
C GLU A 321 13.28 -21.31 4.28
N GLY A 322 14.60 -21.28 4.17
CA GLY A 322 15.29 -20.93 2.92
C GLY A 322 15.54 -19.44 2.67
N THR A 323 14.97 -18.51 3.48
CA THR A 323 15.25 -17.06 3.35
C THR A 323 16.73 -16.69 3.54
N MET A 324 17.52 -17.58 4.17
CA MET A 324 18.97 -17.46 4.28
C MET A 324 19.70 -17.57 2.93
N ILE A 325 19.10 -18.27 1.96
CA ILE A 325 19.61 -18.41 0.60
C ILE A 325 19.41 -17.09 -0.15
N ASP A 326 18.25 -16.46 0.04
CA ASP A 326 17.92 -15.14 -0.51
C ASP A 326 18.80 -14.04 0.07
N GLU A 327 19.01 -14.01 1.39
CA GLU A 327 19.92 -13.09 2.07
C GLU A 327 21.33 -13.19 1.50
N LYS A 328 21.89 -14.41 1.43
CA LYS A 328 23.23 -14.63 0.89
C LYS A 328 23.33 -14.24 -0.59
N CYS A 329 22.34 -14.61 -1.40
CA CYS A 329 22.30 -14.32 -2.84
C CYS A 329 22.23 -12.81 -3.11
N LEU A 330 21.49 -12.05 -2.30
CA LEU A 330 21.48 -10.59 -2.33
C LEU A 330 22.82 -10.00 -1.90
N GLN A 331 23.41 -10.50 -0.81
CA GLN A 331 24.69 -10.01 -0.31
C GLN A 331 25.80 -10.17 -1.35
N GLU A 332 26.00 -11.38 -1.90
CA GLU A 332 27.04 -11.64 -2.91
C GLU A 332 26.87 -10.76 -4.18
N VAL A 333 25.63 -10.48 -4.61
CA VAL A 333 25.38 -9.62 -5.77
C VAL A 333 25.56 -8.13 -5.47
N PHE A 334 25.05 -7.62 -4.35
CA PHE A 334 25.17 -6.19 -4.04
C PHE A 334 26.59 -5.80 -3.59
N GLU A 335 27.34 -6.69 -2.93
CA GLU A 335 28.79 -6.52 -2.71
C GLU A 335 29.54 -6.45 -4.06
N TRP A 336 29.23 -7.36 -5.00
CA TRP A 336 29.81 -7.34 -6.35
C TRP A 336 29.49 -6.05 -7.14
N LEU A 337 28.28 -5.51 -7.02
CA LEU A 337 27.88 -4.21 -7.60
C LEU A 337 28.52 -2.99 -6.89
N GLY A 338 29.27 -3.20 -5.80
CA GLY A 338 30.06 -2.19 -5.10
C GLY A 338 29.35 -1.49 -3.93
N PHE A 339 28.28 -2.07 -3.39
CA PHE A 339 27.55 -1.49 -2.25
C PHE A 339 28.18 -1.83 -0.90
N GLU A 340 28.04 -0.93 0.07
CA GLU A 340 28.21 -1.19 1.49
C GLU A 340 26.98 -1.97 2.00
N VAL A 341 27.04 -3.31 1.94
CA VAL A 341 25.93 -4.18 2.40
C VAL A 341 25.87 -4.21 3.92
N GLN A 342 24.66 -4.07 4.48
CA GLN A 342 24.38 -4.12 5.91
C GLN A 342 23.20 -5.07 6.17
N THR A 343 23.49 -6.25 6.72
CA THR A 343 22.52 -7.34 6.91
C THR A 343 22.04 -7.41 8.36
N HIS A 344 20.73 -7.31 8.57
CA HIS A 344 20.08 -7.43 9.87
C HIS A 344 19.02 -8.54 9.84
N ARG A 345 19.05 -9.43 10.84
CA ARG A 345 18.17 -10.59 10.94
C ARG A 345 17.12 -10.43 12.02
N ASP A 346 15.98 -11.11 11.86
CA ASP A 346 14.91 -11.25 12.85
C ASP A 346 14.57 -9.95 13.59
N CYS A 347 14.27 -8.90 12.82
CA CYS A 347 13.98 -7.56 13.32
C CYS A 347 12.48 -7.36 13.54
N GLY A 348 12.11 -6.97 14.76
CA GLY A 348 10.77 -6.47 15.08
C GLY A 348 10.56 -5.04 14.57
N LYS A 349 9.30 -4.58 14.52
CA LYS A 349 8.90 -3.27 13.98
C LYS A 349 9.76 -2.10 14.47
N ARG A 350 10.05 -2.06 15.77
CA ARG A 350 10.87 -0.99 16.37
C ARG A 350 12.32 -0.99 15.87
N GLN A 351 12.92 -2.15 15.64
CA GLN A 351 14.27 -2.27 15.09
C GLN A 351 14.30 -1.84 13.63
N ILE A 352 13.35 -2.32 12.81
CA ILE A 352 13.22 -1.95 11.40
C ILE A 352 13.13 -0.42 11.23
N LEU A 353 12.26 0.23 12.00
CA LEU A 353 12.09 1.69 11.95
C LEU A 353 13.32 2.45 12.48
N SER A 354 14.05 1.88 13.45
CA SER A 354 15.31 2.46 13.94
C SER A 354 16.40 2.44 12.88
N LEU A 355 16.61 1.29 12.21
CA LEU A 355 17.61 1.12 11.14
C LEU A 355 17.33 2.05 9.96
N VAL A 356 16.07 2.11 9.50
CA VAL A 356 15.64 3.03 8.43
C VAL A 356 15.89 4.50 8.83
N SER A 357 15.51 4.89 10.04
CA SER A 357 15.71 6.26 10.54
C SER A 357 17.19 6.62 10.72
N GLU A 358 18.04 5.67 11.10
CA GLU A 358 19.48 5.88 11.25
C GLU A 358 20.15 6.07 9.89
N LEU A 359 19.87 5.18 8.94
CA LEU A 359 20.42 5.29 7.59
C LEU A 359 19.94 6.54 6.86
N SER A 360 18.68 6.98 7.04
CA SER A 360 18.18 8.21 6.42
C SER A 360 18.85 9.49 6.97
N ARG A 361 19.48 9.40 8.16
CA ARG A 361 20.24 10.49 8.80
C ARG A 361 21.75 10.45 8.50
N ARG A 362 22.27 9.45 7.79
CA ARG A 362 23.66 9.43 7.30
C ARG A 362 23.83 10.41 6.13
N ASP A 363 25.05 10.88 5.89
CA ASP A 363 25.37 11.59 4.65
C ASP A 363 25.58 10.61 3.50
N HIS A 364 24.78 10.76 2.45
CA HIS A 364 24.87 10.01 1.20
C HIS A 364 25.45 10.86 0.06
N SER A 365 25.98 12.06 0.32
CA SER A 365 26.44 12.99 -0.73
C SER A 365 27.48 12.37 -1.65
N GLN A 366 28.38 11.54 -1.11
CA GLN A 366 29.42 10.79 -1.84
C GLN A 366 28.98 9.43 -2.40
N MET A 367 27.67 9.12 -2.37
CA MET A 367 27.08 7.89 -2.89
C MET A 367 26.24 8.13 -4.14
N ASP A 368 26.17 7.17 -5.06
CA ASP A 368 25.30 7.27 -6.26
C ASP A 368 23.82 7.03 -5.95
N CYS A 369 23.52 6.07 -5.06
CA CYS A 369 22.18 5.54 -4.84
C CYS A 369 22.04 4.86 -3.46
N PHE A 370 20.81 4.45 -3.14
CA PHE A 370 20.50 3.67 -1.94
C PHE A 370 19.69 2.41 -2.30
N VAL A 371 19.96 1.28 -1.65
CA VAL A 371 19.20 0.03 -1.79
C VAL A 371 18.67 -0.43 -0.42
N CYS A 372 17.42 -0.90 -0.39
CA CYS A 372 16.86 -1.62 0.75
C CYS A 372 16.11 -2.88 0.29
N CYS A 373 16.57 -4.04 0.74
CA CYS A 373 15.96 -5.34 0.52
C CYS A 373 15.27 -5.80 1.80
N VAL A 374 14.00 -6.23 1.71
CA VAL A 374 13.27 -6.77 2.86
C VAL A 374 12.70 -8.15 2.53
N LEU A 375 13.11 -9.15 3.29
CA LEU A 375 12.65 -10.53 3.22
C LEU A 375 11.80 -10.81 4.47
N SER A 376 10.47 -10.88 4.33
CA SER A 376 9.58 -11.05 5.49
C SER A 376 8.22 -11.65 5.13
N HIS A 377 7.41 -11.92 6.15
CA HIS A 377 5.96 -12.05 5.99
C HIS A 377 5.35 -10.70 5.63
N GLY A 378 4.21 -10.71 4.93
CA GLY A 378 3.60 -9.49 4.43
C GLY A 378 2.09 -9.54 4.26
N LEU A 379 1.57 -8.35 4.04
CA LEU A 379 0.17 -8.00 3.85
C LEU A 379 0.13 -6.85 2.83
N GLU A 380 -1.05 -6.42 2.40
CA GLU A 380 -1.14 -5.36 1.41
C GLU A 380 -0.59 -4.03 1.97
N GLY A 381 0.39 -3.43 1.27
CA GLY A 381 1.00 -2.16 1.66
C GLY A 381 1.92 -2.21 2.89
N ALA A 382 2.22 -3.38 3.45
CA ALA A 382 3.08 -3.52 4.63
C ALA A 382 3.82 -4.87 4.74
N VAL A 383 4.88 -4.89 5.56
CA VAL A 383 5.66 -6.07 5.94
C VAL A 383 5.59 -6.28 7.46
N TYR A 384 5.74 -7.51 7.94
CA TYR A 384 5.79 -7.79 9.37
C TYR A 384 7.22 -7.70 9.93
N GLY A 385 7.36 -7.14 11.14
CA GLY A 385 8.47 -7.49 12.03
C GLY A 385 8.26 -8.88 12.66
N VAL A 386 9.32 -9.48 13.21
CA VAL A 386 9.18 -10.80 13.90
C VAL A 386 8.28 -10.77 15.14
N ASP A 387 8.04 -9.58 15.68
CA ASP A 387 7.08 -9.27 16.74
C ASP A 387 5.61 -9.28 16.28
N GLY A 388 5.35 -9.64 15.01
CA GLY A 388 4.01 -9.67 14.42
C GLY A 388 3.42 -8.28 14.16
N GLN A 389 4.22 -7.22 14.28
CA GLN A 389 3.76 -5.85 14.06
C GLN A 389 4.05 -5.36 12.64
N GLU A 390 3.07 -4.69 12.04
CA GLU A 390 3.13 -4.16 10.68
C GLU A 390 4.05 -2.93 10.54
N VAL A 391 4.95 -2.95 9.57
CA VAL A 391 5.69 -1.79 9.07
C VAL A 391 5.16 -1.47 7.67
N LYS A 392 4.51 -0.32 7.50
CA LYS A 392 3.96 0.07 6.19
C LYS A 392 5.09 0.40 5.22
N LEU A 393 4.92 0.10 3.93
CA LEU A 393 5.93 0.39 2.89
C LEU A 393 6.30 1.89 2.83
N ARG A 394 5.33 2.76 3.11
CA ARG A 394 5.58 4.20 3.34
C ARG A 394 6.57 4.47 4.47
N GLN A 395 6.53 3.74 5.58
CA GLN A 395 7.49 3.93 6.69
C GLN A 395 8.92 3.47 6.34
N LEU A 396 9.09 2.64 5.29
CA LEU A 396 10.39 2.24 4.75
C LEU A 396 10.91 3.22 3.68
N THR A 397 10.01 3.83 2.89
CA THR A 397 10.33 4.61 1.69
C THR A 397 10.47 6.10 1.99
N ASP A 398 9.38 6.80 2.32
CA ASP A 398 9.32 7.48 3.62
C ASP A 398 10.53 8.40 3.91
N PRO A 399 11.38 8.05 4.91
CA PRO A 399 12.53 8.86 5.33
C PRO A 399 13.65 9.08 4.30
N PHE A 400 13.71 8.33 3.19
CA PHE A 400 14.80 8.46 2.21
C PHE A 400 14.53 9.47 1.09
N ASP A 401 13.39 10.17 1.10
CA ASP A 401 13.06 11.13 0.03
C ASP A 401 13.90 12.42 0.06
N GLY A 402 13.71 13.28 -0.95
CA GLY A 402 14.45 14.55 -1.05
C GLY A 402 14.11 15.59 0.04
N LEU A 403 13.13 15.35 0.91
CA LEU A 403 12.79 16.23 2.04
C LEU A 403 13.40 15.74 3.35
N ASN A 404 13.39 14.44 3.59
CA ASN A 404 13.83 13.79 4.82
C ASN A 404 15.30 13.32 4.73
N CYS A 405 15.80 13.06 3.51
CA CYS A 405 17.19 12.73 3.21
C CYS A 405 17.72 13.54 2.00
N PRO A 406 18.01 14.85 2.16
CA PRO A 406 18.45 15.71 1.04
C PRO A 406 19.73 15.24 0.33
N SER A 407 20.61 14.49 0.99
CA SER A 407 21.82 13.91 0.39
C SER A 407 21.54 12.75 -0.60
N LEU A 408 20.29 12.25 -0.62
CA LEU A 408 19.71 11.34 -1.62
C LEU A 408 18.73 12.04 -2.60
N ALA A 409 18.65 13.38 -2.62
CA ALA A 409 17.94 14.09 -3.68
C ALA A 409 18.57 13.78 -5.06
N GLU A 410 17.74 13.70 -6.11
CA GLU A 410 18.16 13.35 -7.49
C GLU A 410 18.82 11.96 -7.69
N LYS A 411 18.99 11.16 -6.63
CA LYS A 411 19.67 9.85 -6.66
C LYS A 411 18.68 8.67 -6.60
N PRO A 412 18.93 7.53 -7.26
CA PRO A 412 18.03 6.38 -7.21
C PRO A 412 17.89 5.77 -5.81
N LYS A 413 16.64 5.47 -5.44
CA LYS A 413 16.28 4.87 -4.14
C LYS A 413 15.50 3.58 -4.41
N LEU A 414 16.15 2.43 -4.21
CA LEU A 414 15.74 1.15 -4.76
C LEU A 414 15.30 0.20 -3.65
N PHE A 415 14.03 -0.20 -3.65
CA PHE A 415 13.43 -1.05 -2.63
C PHE A 415 13.00 -2.38 -3.26
N PHE A 416 13.49 -3.50 -2.72
CA PHE A 416 13.17 -4.85 -3.20
C PHE A 416 12.48 -5.63 -2.07
N ILE A 417 11.18 -5.83 -2.20
CA ILE A 417 10.33 -6.36 -1.11
C ILE A 417 9.86 -7.78 -1.45
N GLN A 418 10.50 -8.76 -0.81
CA GLN A 418 10.08 -10.16 -0.81
C GLN A 418 9.17 -10.43 0.39
N ALA A 419 7.92 -10.03 0.22
CA ALA A 419 6.80 -10.34 1.09
C ALA A 419 5.52 -10.47 0.24
N CYS A 420 4.50 -11.16 0.76
CA CYS A 420 3.19 -11.19 0.09
C CYS A 420 2.50 -9.83 0.17
N GLN A 421 1.58 -9.56 -0.75
CA GLN A 421 0.72 -8.37 -0.72
C GLN A 421 -0.77 -8.71 -0.54
N GLY A 422 -1.07 -9.96 -0.21
CA GLY A 422 -2.37 -10.41 0.28
C GLY A 422 -2.46 -11.94 0.23
N SER A 423 -3.64 -12.48 0.53
CA SER A 423 -3.86 -13.92 0.67
C SER A 423 -4.47 -14.60 -0.56
N VAL A 424 -4.52 -13.94 -1.71
CA VAL A 424 -5.05 -14.54 -2.95
C VAL A 424 -3.96 -15.33 -3.66
N GLU A 425 -4.21 -16.59 -3.99
CA GLU A 425 -3.30 -17.37 -4.83
C GLU A 425 -3.55 -17.06 -6.30
N GLN A 426 -2.50 -16.65 -7.03
CA GLN A 426 -2.64 -16.29 -8.43
C GLN A 426 -2.81 -17.57 -9.25
N ARG A 427 -4.05 -17.85 -9.69
CA ARG A 427 -4.36 -19.01 -10.54
C ARG A 427 -3.62 -18.91 -11.89
N ALA A 428 -3.09 -20.03 -12.35
CA ALA A 428 -2.68 -20.17 -13.74
C ALA A 428 -3.90 -20.13 -14.66
N VAL A 429 -3.86 -19.29 -15.70
CA VAL A 429 -4.75 -19.44 -16.86
C VAL A 429 -4.14 -20.55 -17.72
N TYR A 430 -4.81 -21.71 -17.74
CA TYR A 430 -4.35 -22.87 -18.46
C TYR A 430 -4.79 -22.84 -19.92
N ILE A 431 -3.82 -23.06 -20.82
CA ILE A 431 -4.04 -24.00 -21.92
C ILE A 431 -3.70 -25.38 -21.34
N GLU A 432 -4.53 -26.38 -21.62
CA GLU A 432 -4.74 -27.60 -20.82
C GLU A 432 -3.47 -28.38 -20.39
N ALA A 433 -3.40 -28.74 -19.09
CA ALA A 433 -2.99 -30.08 -18.59
C ALA A 433 -2.93 -30.12 -17.05
N ASP A 434 -3.43 -31.18 -16.44
CA ASP A 434 -3.46 -31.39 -14.98
C ASP A 434 -2.24 -32.13 -14.43
N SER A 435 -1.87 -31.84 -13.16
CA SER A 435 -1.60 -32.85 -12.11
C SER A 435 -1.07 -32.22 -10.82
N GLY A 436 -1.60 -32.65 -9.67
CA GLY A 436 -1.17 -32.18 -8.34
C GLY A 436 -0.15 -33.10 -7.67
N ALA A 437 0.92 -32.52 -7.11
CA ALA A 437 1.92 -33.20 -6.28
C ALA A 437 2.16 -32.42 -4.98
N PRO A 438 2.57 -33.06 -3.86
CA PRO A 438 2.77 -32.37 -2.59
C PRO A 438 3.88 -31.31 -2.68
N SER A 439 3.50 -30.05 -2.45
CA SER A 439 4.35 -28.89 -2.76
C SER A 439 5.52 -28.70 -1.78
N ARG A 440 6.71 -28.40 -2.32
CA ARG A 440 7.88 -27.96 -1.56
C ARG A 440 7.83 -26.46 -1.18
N ILE A 441 6.87 -25.74 -1.73
CA ILE A 441 6.82 -24.28 -1.77
C ILE A 441 5.92 -23.75 -0.66
N CYS A 442 6.24 -22.58 -0.12
CA CYS A 442 5.43 -21.91 0.91
C CYS A 442 5.10 -20.46 0.55
N SER A 443 4.02 -19.96 1.16
CA SER A 443 3.46 -18.61 1.00
C SER A 443 3.61 -17.82 2.31
N ASP A 444 3.68 -16.49 2.19
CA ASP A 444 4.12 -15.55 3.23
C ASP A 444 3.01 -14.54 3.69
N ALA A 445 1.71 -14.88 3.55
CA ALA A 445 0.60 -13.91 3.51
C ALA A 445 -0.38 -13.83 4.71
N VAL A 446 -0.88 -12.61 4.98
CA VAL A 446 -2.10 -12.27 5.76
C VAL A 446 -2.88 -11.13 5.03
N ARG A 447 -4.13 -10.81 5.42
CA ARG A 447 -5.06 -9.90 4.68
C ARG A 447 -4.90 -8.38 4.96
N ALA A 448 -5.23 -7.56 3.95
CA ALA A 448 -5.43 -6.09 3.98
C ALA A 448 -4.14 -5.26 4.22
N ARG A 449 -4.05 -3.92 4.10
CA ARG A 449 -4.79 -3.01 3.19
C ARG A 449 -3.96 -1.82 2.68
N ASP A 450 -4.13 -1.49 1.40
CA ASP A 450 -3.74 -0.28 0.63
C ASP A 450 -2.72 0.73 1.23
N SER A 451 -1.57 0.89 0.56
CA SER A 451 -0.93 2.21 0.40
C SER A 451 0.10 2.25 -0.74
N ILE A 452 0.22 3.40 -1.44
CA ILE A 452 1.19 3.64 -2.53
C ILE A 452 2.09 4.86 -2.17
N PRO A 453 3.41 4.87 -2.45
CA PRO A 453 4.28 6.04 -2.24
C PRO A 453 4.02 7.20 -3.21
N SER A 454 4.36 8.43 -2.83
CA SER A 454 4.01 9.66 -3.57
C SER A 454 5.23 10.48 -4.05
N LYS A 455 6.37 9.84 -4.29
CA LYS A 455 7.70 10.51 -4.25
C LYS A 455 8.59 10.12 -5.44
N ALA A 456 9.47 11.03 -5.88
CA ALA A 456 10.33 10.89 -7.07
C ALA A 456 11.65 10.13 -6.84
N ASP A 457 12.25 9.63 -7.93
CA ASP A 457 13.51 8.87 -7.96
C ASP A 457 13.50 7.56 -7.14
N VAL A 458 12.32 6.98 -6.94
CA VAL A 458 12.13 5.71 -6.23
C VAL A 458 11.85 4.58 -7.24
N LEU A 459 12.37 3.39 -6.98
CA LEU A 459 11.88 2.14 -7.54
C LEU A 459 11.50 1.22 -6.39
N LEU A 460 10.32 0.63 -6.47
CA LEU A 460 9.77 -0.33 -5.51
C LEU A 460 9.42 -1.61 -6.27
N GLY A 461 10.35 -2.57 -6.25
CA GLY A 461 10.20 -3.91 -6.81
C GLY A 461 9.50 -4.83 -5.82
N MET A 462 8.19 -4.99 -5.98
CA MET A 462 7.40 -5.93 -5.18
C MET A 462 7.50 -7.33 -5.79
N ALA A 463 7.74 -8.34 -4.94
CA ALA A 463 7.80 -9.74 -5.37
C ALA A 463 6.49 -10.26 -5.99
N THR A 464 5.36 -9.61 -5.69
CA THR A 464 4.05 -9.96 -6.23
C THR A 464 3.16 -8.72 -6.34
N VAL A 465 2.16 -8.80 -7.21
CA VAL A 465 1.06 -7.82 -7.37
C VAL A 465 0.20 -7.70 -6.10
N PRO A 466 -0.44 -6.54 -5.82
CA PRO A 466 -1.36 -6.35 -4.69
C PRO A 466 -2.45 -7.43 -4.58
N LEU A 467 -2.91 -7.72 -3.36
CA LEU A 467 -3.79 -8.83 -2.98
C LEU A 467 -3.19 -10.25 -3.09
N PHE A 468 -2.11 -10.47 -3.84
CA PHE A 468 -1.60 -11.82 -4.10
C PHE A 468 -0.44 -12.28 -3.18
N VAL A 469 -0.26 -13.59 -3.16
CA VAL A 469 0.86 -14.28 -2.50
C VAL A 469 2.17 -14.19 -3.30
N SER A 470 3.30 -14.46 -2.64
CA SER A 470 4.63 -14.62 -3.23
C SER A 470 5.25 -15.92 -2.70
N TYR A 471 5.95 -16.67 -3.55
CA TYR A 471 6.38 -18.04 -3.26
C TYR A 471 7.87 -18.18 -2.97
N ARG A 472 8.18 -19.04 -2.00
CA ARG A 472 9.54 -19.39 -1.59
C ARG A 472 9.72 -20.91 -1.46
N ASP A 473 10.77 -21.41 -2.10
CA ASP A 473 11.27 -22.78 -1.99
C ASP A 473 12.25 -22.85 -0.81
N LYS A 474 12.08 -23.84 0.06
CA LYS A 474 12.90 -24.00 1.29
C LYS A 474 14.37 -24.35 1.03
N THR A 475 14.67 -24.84 -0.16
CA THR A 475 15.98 -25.34 -0.60
C THR A 475 16.64 -24.48 -1.69
N ASN A 476 15.86 -23.64 -2.37
CA ASN A 476 16.34 -22.79 -3.47
C ASN A 476 16.15 -21.27 -3.22
N GLY A 477 15.32 -20.87 -2.25
CA GLY A 477 15.00 -19.46 -1.98
C GLY A 477 13.70 -18.97 -2.65
N ALA A 478 13.46 -17.67 -2.60
CA ALA A 478 12.30 -17.00 -3.16
C ALA A 478 12.45 -16.75 -4.66
N TRP A 479 11.42 -17.11 -5.43
CA TRP A 479 11.42 -17.04 -6.89
C TRP A 479 11.80 -15.66 -7.44
N PHE A 480 11.33 -14.60 -6.78
CA PHE A 480 11.63 -13.21 -7.13
C PHE A 480 13.10 -12.85 -6.88
N ILE A 481 13.63 -13.17 -5.70
CA ILE A 481 15.01 -12.79 -5.32
C ILE A 481 16.04 -13.56 -6.14
N GLN A 482 15.85 -14.87 -6.34
CA GLN A 482 16.76 -15.66 -7.17
C GLN A 482 16.76 -15.16 -8.63
N SER A 483 15.57 -14.86 -9.19
CA SER A 483 15.48 -14.29 -10.55
C SER A 483 16.08 -12.88 -10.64
N LEU A 484 15.90 -12.04 -9.63
CA LEU A 484 16.51 -10.70 -9.54
C LEU A 484 18.03 -10.78 -9.56
N CYS A 485 18.61 -11.58 -8.65
CA CYS A 485 20.07 -11.74 -8.54
C CYS A 485 20.67 -12.38 -9.79
N GLN A 486 20.05 -13.41 -10.36
CA GLN A 486 20.50 -14.03 -11.63
C GLN A 486 20.48 -13.04 -12.79
N ASN A 487 19.41 -12.25 -12.95
CA ASN A 487 19.32 -11.28 -14.06
C ASN A 487 20.23 -10.06 -13.83
N LEU A 488 20.46 -9.59 -12.60
CA LEU A 488 21.50 -8.60 -12.30
C LEU A 488 22.88 -9.10 -12.76
N VAL A 489 23.26 -10.32 -12.36
CA VAL A 489 24.52 -10.97 -12.75
C VAL A 489 24.68 -11.13 -14.27
N GLN A 490 23.60 -11.48 -14.98
CA GLN A 490 23.64 -11.73 -16.43
C GLN A 490 23.52 -10.46 -17.30
N MET A 491 22.89 -9.40 -16.80
CA MET A 491 22.51 -8.24 -17.61
C MET A 491 23.28 -6.95 -17.26
N VAL A 492 23.81 -6.80 -16.05
CA VAL A 492 24.72 -5.68 -15.73
C VAL A 492 25.99 -5.69 -16.59
N PRO A 493 26.67 -6.84 -16.86
CA PRO A 493 27.80 -6.89 -17.79
C PRO A 493 27.43 -6.61 -19.25
N ARG A 494 26.14 -6.42 -19.55
CA ARG A 494 25.59 -6.04 -20.86
C ARG A 494 24.99 -4.62 -20.84
N GLU A 495 25.33 -3.82 -19.83
CA GLU A 495 24.93 -2.42 -19.64
C GLU A 495 23.40 -2.19 -19.69
N CYS A 496 22.62 -3.22 -19.36
CA CYS A 496 21.16 -3.14 -19.35
C CYS A 496 20.67 -2.31 -18.16
N ASP A 497 19.66 -1.47 -18.38
CA ASP A 497 19.05 -0.68 -17.31
C ASP A 497 18.18 -1.54 -16.37
N LEU A 498 18.01 -1.07 -15.14
CA LEU A 498 17.30 -1.79 -14.09
C LEU A 498 15.82 -2.04 -14.40
N VAL A 499 15.14 -1.21 -15.21
CA VAL A 499 13.74 -1.45 -15.60
C VAL A 499 13.68 -2.58 -16.64
N SER A 500 14.63 -2.63 -17.58
CA SER A 500 14.83 -3.78 -18.48
C SER A 500 15.15 -5.07 -17.71
N ILE A 501 15.98 -5.00 -16.66
CA ILE A 501 16.29 -6.14 -15.78
C ILE A 501 15.03 -6.60 -15.03
N MET A 502 14.28 -5.68 -14.40
CA MET A 502 13.02 -6.01 -13.71
C MET A 502 11.95 -6.57 -14.66
N THR A 503 11.91 -6.10 -15.92
CA THR A 503 11.01 -6.66 -16.95
C THR A 503 11.37 -8.12 -17.27
N LYS A 504 12.67 -8.46 -17.29
CA LYS A 504 13.14 -9.84 -17.43
C LYS A 504 12.82 -10.69 -16.19
N VAL A 505 12.95 -10.15 -14.98
CA VAL A 505 12.51 -10.82 -13.73
C VAL A 505 11.02 -11.16 -13.79
N ASN A 506 10.16 -10.23 -14.21
CA ASN A 506 8.74 -10.50 -14.44
C ASN A 506 8.53 -11.64 -15.45
N ALA A 507 9.26 -11.62 -16.57
CA ALA A 507 9.17 -12.63 -17.62
C ALA A 507 9.73 -14.01 -17.24
N ASP A 508 10.49 -14.12 -16.15
CA ASP A 508 11.00 -15.40 -15.62
C ASP A 508 10.12 -15.92 -14.48
N VAL A 509 9.76 -15.08 -13.52
CA VAL A 509 8.91 -15.46 -12.37
C VAL A 509 7.50 -15.87 -12.84
N SER A 510 6.95 -15.19 -13.85
CA SER A 510 5.65 -15.56 -14.44
C SER A 510 5.66 -16.90 -15.19
N LYS A 511 6.83 -17.43 -15.59
CA LYS A 511 6.96 -18.75 -16.20
C LYS A 511 6.98 -19.87 -15.17
N LYS A 512 7.52 -19.63 -13.98
CA LYS A 512 7.50 -20.59 -12.85
C LYS A 512 6.06 -20.99 -12.51
N ASN A 513 5.89 -22.17 -11.92
CA ASN A 513 4.60 -22.70 -11.49
C ASN A 513 4.76 -23.63 -10.28
N ALA A 514 3.67 -23.80 -9.53
CA ALA A 514 3.61 -24.65 -8.34
C ALA A 514 2.32 -25.47 -8.37
N GLY A 515 2.20 -26.36 -9.36
CA GLY A 515 0.90 -26.88 -9.78
C GLY A 515 0.05 -25.74 -10.37
N SER A 516 -1.15 -25.53 -9.83
CA SER A 516 -2.15 -24.54 -10.25
C SER A 516 -1.76 -23.07 -10.09
N TYR A 517 -0.61 -22.76 -9.47
CA TYR A 517 -0.28 -21.41 -9.01
C TYR A 517 0.83 -20.74 -9.81
N LYS A 518 0.70 -19.41 -9.93
CA LYS A 518 1.61 -18.46 -10.58
C LYS A 518 2.04 -17.36 -9.61
N GLN A 519 3.00 -16.56 -10.03
CA GLN A 519 3.42 -15.33 -9.35
C GLN A 519 3.81 -14.29 -10.41
N MET A 520 3.39 -13.05 -10.22
CA MET A 520 3.73 -11.92 -11.08
C MET A 520 4.32 -10.79 -10.22
N PRO A 521 5.64 -10.55 -10.25
CA PRO A 521 6.24 -9.41 -9.58
C PRO A 521 5.77 -8.09 -10.19
N GLN A 522 5.70 -7.04 -9.37
CA GLN A 522 5.29 -5.71 -9.80
C GLN A 522 6.35 -4.66 -9.43
N PRO A 523 7.25 -4.28 -10.35
CA PRO A 523 8.00 -3.04 -10.22
C PRO A 523 7.05 -1.85 -10.37
N SER A 524 7.07 -0.95 -9.39
CA SER A 524 6.53 0.41 -9.51
C SER A 524 7.69 1.40 -9.37
N PHE A 525 7.66 2.51 -10.11
CA PHE A 525 8.77 3.47 -10.09
C PHE A 525 8.35 4.90 -10.43
N SER A 526 9.14 5.84 -9.94
CA SER A 526 9.11 7.28 -10.19
C SER A 526 10.49 7.80 -10.63
N LEU A 527 11.32 6.89 -11.16
CA LEU A 527 12.62 7.19 -11.75
C LEU A 527 12.45 8.14 -12.94
N ARG A 528 13.24 9.22 -12.96
CA ARG A 528 13.26 10.25 -14.00
C ARG A 528 14.34 10.01 -15.08
N LYS A 529 15.25 9.07 -14.82
CA LYS A 529 16.42 8.72 -15.64
C LYS A 529 16.60 7.19 -15.61
N LYS A 530 17.38 6.63 -16.55
CA LYS A 530 17.77 5.21 -16.52
C LYS A 530 18.71 4.94 -15.34
N VAL A 531 18.50 3.83 -14.65
CA VAL A 531 19.45 3.27 -13.67
C VAL A 531 20.23 2.18 -14.38
N VAL A 532 21.49 2.45 -14.73
CA VAL A 532 22.42 1.46 -15.30
C VAL A 532 23.57 1.31 -14.33
N PHE A 533 23.77 0.11 -13.77
CA PHE A 533 24.93 -0.14 -12.91
C PHE A 533 26.18 -0.32 -13.78
N PRO A 534 27.29 0.42 -13.53
CA PRO A 534 28.56 0.17 -14.19
C PRO A 534 29.07 -1.25 -13.94
N VAL A 535 29.63 -1.87 -14.97
CA VAL A 535 30.17 -3.23 -14.91
C VAL A 535 31.28 -3.31 -13.85
N PRO A 536 31.16 -4.16 -12.81
CA PRO A 536 32.21 -4.35 -11.82
C PRO A 536 33.48 -4.97 -12.41
N LYS A 537 34.64 -4.63 -11.85
CA LYS A 537 35.95 -5.16 -12.28
C LYS A 537 36.20 -6.62 -11.85
N SER A 538 35.49 -7.08 -10.83
CA SER A 538 35.51 -8.46 -10.34
C SER A 538 34.59 -9.35 -11.17
N SER A 539 34.95 -10.62 -11.32
CA SER A 539 34.10 -11.64 -11.93
C SER A 539 32.75 -11.74 -11.21
N PRO A 540 31.62 -11.89 -11.92
CA PRO A 540 30.31 -12.02 -11.29
C PRO A 540 30.23 -13.25 -10.35
N PRO A 541 29.44 -13.17 -9.26
CA PRO A 541 29.26 -14.30 -8.33
C PRO A 541 28.59 -15.48 -9.03
N ASN A 542 29.08 -16.70 -8.76
CA ASN A 542 28.54 -17.93 -9.30
C ASN A 542 27.30 -18.38 -8.49
N LEU A 543 26.18 -17.70 -8.72
CA LEU A 543 24.88 -18.08 -8.18
C LEU A 543 24.50 -19.45 -8.76
N ARG A 544 24.26 -20.44 -7.89
CA ARG A 544 23.94 -21.80 -8.33
C ARG A 544 22.70 -21.77 -9.24
N PRO A 545 22.76 -22.35 -10.46
CA PRO A 545 21.60 -22.39 -11.33
C PRO A 545 20.51 -23.27 -10.74
N GLU A 546 19.26 -22.89 -10.97
CA GLU A 546 18.12 -23.74 -10.65
C GLU A 546 18.20 -25.04 -11.45
N LEU A 547 17.93 -26.17 -10.78
CA LEU A 547 17.74 -27.44 -11.48
C LEU A 547 16.46 -27.35 -12.34
N GLN A 548 16.63 -27.10 -13.64
CA GLN A 548 15.55 -27.23 -14.61
C GLN A 548 15.06 -28.69 -14.61
N VAL A 549 13.92 -28.94 -13.99
CA VAL A 549 13.33 -30.28 -13.93
C VAL A 549 12.71 -30.63 -15.29
N CYS A 550 13.52 -31.29 -16.11
CA CYS A 550 13.13 -32.26 -17.14
C CYS A 550 11.99 -31.85 -18.10
N SER A 551 12.32 -31.07 -19.14
CA SER A 551 11.54 -31.13 -20.38
C SER A 551 11.80 -32.46 -21.11
N HIS A 552 10.87 -33.41 -20.92
CA HIS A 552 10.53 -34.55 -21.79
C HIS A 552 11.65 -35.24 -22.59
N ASN A 553 11.89 -36.51 -22.25
CA ASN A 553 12.59 -37.46 -23.12
C ASN A 553 11.74 -38.73 -23.29
N LYS A 554 10.59 -38.59 -23.97
CA LYS A 554 9.78 -39.63 -24.61
C LYS A 554 8.70 -38.99 -25.47
#